data_AF-A0A967A7X0-F1
#
_entry.id   AF-A0A967A7X0-F1
#
_cell.length_a   1.000
_cell.length_b   1.000
_cell.length_c   1.000
_cell.angle_alpha   90.00
_cell.angle_beta   90.00
_cell.angle_gamma   90.00
#
_symmetry.space_group_name_H-M   'P 1'
#
loop_
_entity.id
_entity.type
_entity.pdbx_description
1 polymer ?
#
loop_
_entity_poly.entity_id
_entity_poly.type
_entity_poly.pdbx_seq_one_letter_code
_entity_poly.pdbx_strand_id
1 'polypeptide(L)'
;MDSLIVSECANWQLSDLQAEHRRVFSNVITLDCPPYETLFGNDHVFAQSHVMGDISGFYKAFGVELSKDIHERLDHLSVEFEFMHFLTYKESYSRCHDGAEKTQIVVDAQKKFVKNHIGRWVPLFCRMLAKKADSGPFKLIADFTADWMEFETAFLNVVPQPYTETDYRPATFSSPEGQTYECGAQDQGNELSMLLNEVGAQSYMDVKEKDKEADMEQGGPAGNA
;
A
#
# COMPACT_ATOMS: atom_id res chain seq x y z
N MET A 1 13.77 23.24 -7.94
CA MET A 1 13.96 22.46 -6.70
C MET A 1 13.58 23.28 -5.49
N ASP A 2 14.14 24.48 -5.32
CA ASP A 2 13.88 25.35 -4.15
C ASP A 2 12.40 25.72 -3.95
N SER A 3 11.67 26.03 -5.02
CA SER A 3 10.22 26.30 -4.93
C SER A 3 9.40 25.12 -4.42
N LEU A 4 9.82 23.88 -4.74
CA LEU A 4 9.15 22.64 -4.34
C LEU A 4 9.41 22.32 -2.87
N ILE A 5 10.64 22.55 -2.41
CA ILE A 5 11.02 22.36 -1.00
C ILE A 5 10.23 23.33 -0.12
N VAL A 6 10.09 24.59 -0.55
CA VAL A 6 9.37 25.62 0.19
C VAL A 6 7.84 25.41 0.18
N SER A 7 7.26 24.89 -0.90
CA SER A 7 5.81 24.67 -0.99
C SER A 7 5.35 23.34 -0.40
N GLU A 8 6.06 22.24 -0.70
CA GLU A 8 5.61 20.89 -0.37
C GLU A 8 6.33 20.27 0.83
N CYS A 9 7.61 20.58 1.08
CA CYS A 9 8.35 19.90 2.15
C CYS A 9 8.35 20.70 3.46
N ALA A 10 8.42 22.03 3.40
CA ALA A 10 8.49 22.89 4.60
C ALA A 10 7.15 23.03 5.35
N ASN A 11 6.03 22.70 4.70
CA ASN A 11 4.69 22.95 5.22
C ASN A 11 4.00 21.71 5.83
N TRP A 12 4.67 20.54 5.81
CA TRP A 12 4.09 19.28 6.30
C TRP A 12 4.61 18.95 7.68
N GLN A 13 3.70 18.75 8.63
CA GLN A 13 4.00 18.15 9.92
C GLN A 13 3.93 16.62 9.83
N LEU A 14 4.52 15.93 10.82
CA LEU A 14 4.46 14.46 10.90
C LEU A 14 3.02 13.93 10.87
N SER A 15 2.09 14.62 11.53
CA SER A 15 0.66 14.27 11.54
C SER A 15 0.03 14.32 10.15
N ASP A 16 0.42 15.32 9.34
CA ASP A 16 -0.09 15.50 7.98
C ASP A 16 0.41 14.36 7.09
N LEU A 17 1.69 14.03 7.21
CA LEU A 17 2.29 12.92 6.47
C LEU A 17 1.65 11.57 6.86
N GLN A 18 1.39 11.34 8.14
CA GLN A 18 0.71 10.12 8.61
C GLN A 18 -0.74 10.05 8.11
N ALA A 19 -1.48 11.16 8.14
CA ALA A 19 -2.84 11.23 7.64
C ALA A 19 -2.88 10.94 6.15
N GLU A 20 -1.98 11.55 5.39
CA GLU A 20 -1.88 11.34 3.95
C GLU A 20 -1.42 9.92 3.62
N HIS A 21 -0.44 9.37 4.33
CA HIS A 21 -0.01 7.98 4.18
C HIS A 21 -1.20 7.02 4.35
N ARG A 22 -2.02 7.22 5.39
CA ARG A 22 -3.24 6.45 5.58
C ARG A 22 -4.21 6.65 4.42
N ARG A 23 -4.39 7.87 3.92
CA ARG A 23 -5.30 8.14 2.79
C ARG A 23 -4.85 7.44 1.50
N VAL A 24 -3.56 7.49 1.17
CA VAL A 24 -3.04 6.98 -0.11
C VAL A 24 -2.78 5.48 -0.08
N PHE A 25 -2.32 4.91 1.04
CA PHE A 25 -1.93 3.50 1.15
C PHE A 25 -2.88 2.61 1.97
N SER A 26 -3.89 3.13 2.67
CA SER A 26 -4.80 2.27 3.43
C SER A 26 -5.73 1.45 2.52
N ASN A 27 -5.91 0.18 2.91
CA ASN A 27 -6.74 -0.81 2.24
C ASN A 27 -8.25 -0.67 2.56
N VAL A 28 -8.64 0.29 3.42
CA VAL A 28 -10.00 0.36 3.99
C VAL A 28 -11.00 1.09 3.09
N ILE A 29 -10.55 2.07 2.31
CA ILE A 29 -11.47 2.98 1.59
C ILE A 29 -11.49 2.66 0.11
N THR A 30 -10.35 2.41 -0.50
CA THR A 30 -10.25 1.91 -1.86
C THR A 30 -8.90 1.22 -2.06
N LEU A 31 -8.91 0.07 -2.74
CA LEU A 31 -7.68 -0.64 -3.07
C LEU A 31 -6.85 0.07 -4.12
N ASP A 32 -7.28 1.23 -4.64
CA ASP A 32 -6.82 1.96 -5.84
C ASP A 32 -5.31 2.16 -6.03
N CYS A 33 -4.45 1.83 -5.07
CA CYS A 33 -3.00 1.91 -5.21
C CYS A 33 -2.30 1.02 -4.17
N PRO A 34 -2.49 -0.30 -4.20
CA PRO A 34 -1.96 -1.15 -3.15
C PRO A 34 -0.48 -1.44 -3.45
N PRO A 35 0.43 -1.34 -2.48
CA PRO A 35 1.87 -1.49 -2.72
C PRO A 35 2.32 -2.96 -2.80
N TYR A 36 1.59 -3.82 -3.50
CA TYR A 36 1.86 -5.27 -3.58
C TYR A 36 1.90 -5.77 -5.03
N GLU A 37 2.98 -6.43 -5.46
CA GLU A 37 3.12 -6.93 -6.85
C GLU A 37 1.94 -7.82 -7.26
N THR A 38 1.53 -8.76 -6.42
CA THR A 38 0.51 -9.76 -6.81
C THR A 38 -0.90 -9.21 -7.04
N LEU A 39 -1.12 -7.92 -6.73
CA LEU A 39 -2.37 -7.21 -7.07
C LEU A 39 -2.31 -6.54 -8.45
N PHE A 40 -1.14 -6.59 -9.09
CA PHE A 40 -0.90 -6.18 -10.47
C PHE A 40 -0.61 -7.43 -11.32
N GLY A 41 -1.54 -7.72 -12.23
CA GLY A 41 -1.37 -8.79 -13.19
C GLY A 41 -1.75 -10.19 -12.70
N ASN A 42 -2.20 -10.97 -13.69
CA ASN A 42 -2.64 -12.35 -13.65
C ASN A 42 -4.03 -12.62 -13.06
N ASP A 43 -4.85 -13.26 -13.89
CA ASP A 43 -6.29 -13.45 -13.69
C ASP A 43 -6.67 -14.46 -12.59
N HIS A 44 -5.72 -15.28 -12.09
CA HIS A 44 -6.00 -16.46 -11.25
C HIS A 44 -5.03 -16.63 -10.07
N VAL A 45 -5.53 -17.15 -8.94
CA VAL A 45 -4.80 -17.41 -7.67
C VAL A 45 -3.49 -18.18 -7.87
N PHE A 46 -3.44 -19.12 -8.81
CA PHE A 46 -2.23 -19.89 -9.11
C PHE A 46 -1.05 -19.02 -9.58
N ALA A 47 -1.32 -17.94 -10.29
CA ALA A 47 -0.28 -17.03 -10.75
C ALA A 47 0.27 -16.16 -9.61
N GLN A 48 -0.57 -15.76 -8.65
CA GLN A 48 -0.11 -15.07 -7.44
C GLN A 48 0.85 -15.95 -6.63
N SER A 49 0.51 -17.23 -6.44
CA SER A 49 1.39 -18.20 -5.78
C SER A 49 2.72 -18.40 -6.52
N HIS A 50 2.70 -18.36 -7.86
CA HIS A 50 3.92 -18.44 -8.66
C HIS A 50 4.81 -17.22 -8.46
N VAL A 51 4.25 -16.00 -8.54
CA VAL A 51 4.99 -14.74 -8.28
C VAL A 51 5.59 -14.75 -6.88
N MET A 52 4.78 -15.10 -5.87
CA MET A 52 5.22 -15.22 -4.48
C MET A 52 6.39 -16.21 -4.31
N GLY A 53 6.31 -17.36 -5.00
CA GLY A 53 7.35 -18.38 -5.00
C GLY A 53 8.64 -17.90 -5.66
N ASP A 54 8.53 -17.16 -6.77
CA ASP A 54 9.69 -16.61 -7.50
C ASP A 54 10.43 -15.56 -6.66
N ILE A 55 9.71 -14.59 -6.08
CA ILE A 55 10.28 -13.58 -5.17
C ILE A 55 10.94 -14.26 -3.96
N SER A 56 10.27 -15.23 -3.33
CA SER A 56 10.87 -16.00 -2.23
C SER A 56 12.14 -16.74 -2.65
N GLY A 57 12.18 -17.24 -3.89
CA GLY A 57 13.34 -17.86 -4.50
C GLY A 57 14.53 -16.91 -4.61
N PHE A 58 14.30 -15.68 -5.06
CA PHE A 58 15.33 -14.63 -5.10
C PHE A 58 15.93 -14.36 -3.71
N TYR A 59 15.08 -14.16 -2.71
CA TYR A 59 15.54 -13.87 -1.34
C TYR A 59 16.40 -15.02 -0.80
N LYS A 60 15.89 -16.25 -0.92
CA LYS A 60 16.62 -17.46 -0.48
C LYS A 60 17.92 -17.70 -1.23
N ALA A 61 17.95 -17.45 -2.55
CA ALA A 61 19.17 -17.62 -3.35
C ALA A 61 20.32 -16.71 -2.89
N PHE A 62 19.98 -15.58 -2.26
CA PHE A 62 20.94 -14.64 -1.70
C PHE A 62 21.14 -14.78 -0.20
N GLY A 63 20.45 -15.74 0.44
CA GLY A 63 20.56 -16.03 1.86
C GLY A 63 19.90 -14.98 2.75
N VAL A 64 18.91 -14.25 2.24
CA VAL A 64 18.17 -13.24 3.00
C VAL A 64 16.75 -13.72 3.29
N GLU A 65 16.25 -13.31 4.45
CA GLU A 65 14.88 -13.58 4.91
C GLU A 65 14.29 -12.31 5.52
N LEU A 66 12.96 -12.21 5.52
CA LEU A 66 12.29 -11.09 6.18
C LEU A 66 12.50 -11.19 7.70
N SER A 67 12.73 -10.04 8.34
CA SER A 67 12.77 -9.98 9.80
C SER A 67 11.44 -10.42 10.41
N LYS A 68 11.51 -11.12 11.54
CA LYS A 68 10.33 -11.55 12.31
C LYS A 68 9.55 -10.39 12.92
N ASP A 69 10.18 -9.23 13.05
CA ASP A 69 9.56 -8.02 13.59
C ASP A 69 8.72 -7.28 12.53
N ILE A 70 8.94 -7.60 11.25
CA ILE A 70 8.23 -7.00 10.12
C ILE A 70 7.03 -7.86 9.77
N HIS A 71 5.85 -7.25 9.80
CA HIS A 71 4.57 -7.89 9.51
C HIS A 71 4.10 -7.52 8.10
N GLU A 72 5.00 -7.60 7.12
CA GLU A 72 4.75 -7.23 5.74
C GLU A 72 4.92 -8.45 4.82
N ARG A 73 4.22 -8.45 3.69
CA ARG A 73 4.37 -9.51 2.68
C ARG A 73 5.64 -9.32 1.87
N LEU A 74 6.19 -10.43 1.39
CA LEU A 74 7.43 -10.45 0.62
C LEU A 74 7.34 -9.74 -0.75
N ASP A 75 6.12 -9.54 -1.26
CA ASP A 75 5.81 -8.83 -2.50
C ASP A 75 5.40 -7.36 -2.29
N HIS A 76 5.62 -6.84 -1.08
CA HIS A 76 5.40 -5.43 -0.80
C HIS A 76 6.52 -4.57 -1.39
N LEU A 77 6.19 -3.40 -1.94
CA LEU A 77 7.13 -2.50 -2.62
C LEU A 77 8.39 -2.23 -1.79
N SER A 78 8.22 -1.93 -0.49
CA SER A 78 9.35 -1.63 0.38
C SER A 78 10.30 -2.82 0.54
N VAL A 79 9.77 -4.04 0.56
CA VAL A 79 10.56 -5.27 0.73
C VAL A 79 11.32 -5.58 -0.56
N GLU A 80 10.66 -5.46 -1.72
CA GLU A 80 11.31 -5.65 -3.02
C GLU A 80 12.41 -4.60 -3.25
N PHE A 81 12.19 -3.35 -2.83
CA PHE A 81 13.18 -2.27 -2.93
C PHE A 81 14.35 -2.44 -1.95
N GLU A 82 14.09 -2.92 -0.74
CA GLU A 82 15.16 -3.29 0.19
C GLU A 82 16.03 -4.42 -0.37
N PHE A 83 15.42 -5.39 -1.06
CA PHE A 83 16.16 -6.43 -1.75
C PHE A 83 17.02 -5.88 -2.91
N MET A 84 16.50 -4.94 -3.70
CA MET A 84 17.31 -4.25 -4.73
C MET A 84 18.46 -3.44 -4.13
N HIS A 85 18.23 -2.75 -3.00
CA HIS A 85 19.30 -2.11 -2.26
C HIS A 85 20.37 -3.12 -1.82
N PHE A 86 19.96 -4.26 -1.27
CA PHE A 86 20.88 -5.32 -0.89
C PHE A 86 21.70 -5.85 -2.08
N LEU A 87 21.08 -6.05 -3.24
CA LEU A 87 21.78 -6.52 -4.45
C LEU A 87 22.81 -5.51 -4.95
N THR A 88 22.45 -4.22 -5.02
CA THR A 88 23.38 -3.15 -5.45
C THR A 88 24.55 -2.99 -4.47
N TYR A 89 24.29 -3.12 -3.16
CA TYR A 89 25.34 -3.16 -2.14
C TYR A 89 26.26 -4.38 -2.32
N LYS A 90 25.69 -5.56 -2.57
CA LYS A 90 26.45 -6.80 -2.79
C LYS A 90 27.27 -6.73 -4.08
N GLU A 91 26.76 -6.08 -5.13
CA GLU A 91 27.52 -5.80 -6.35
C GLU A 91 28.76 -4.98 -6.03
N SER A 92 28.58 -3.84 -5.35
CA SER A 92 29.69 -2.96 -4.93
C SER A 92 30.73 -3.72 -4.11
N TYR A 93 30.29 -4.49 -3.10
CA TYR A 93 31.17 -5.33 -2.31
C TYR A 93 31.94 -6.32 -3.17
N SER A 94 31.25 -7.02 -4.08
CA SER A 94 31.86 -8.06 -4.89
C SER A 94 32.93 -7.54 -5.86
N ARG A 95 32.72 -6.32 -6.38
CA ARG A 95 33.70 -5.63 -7.26
C ARG A 95 35.02 -5.38 -6.54
N CYS A 96 34.97 -5.14 -5.23
CA CYS A 96 36.13 -4.86 -4.41
C CYS A 96 36.80 -6.14 -3.84
N HIS A 97 36.04 -7.21 -3.61
CA HIS A 97 36.52 -8.33 -2.78
C HIS A 97 36.41 -9.73 -3.41
N ASP A 98 35.48 -9.94 -4.33
CA ASP A 98 35.07 -11.28 -4.77
C ASP A 98 35.44 -11.61 -6.23
N GLY A 99 35.73 -10.58 -7.04
CA GLY A 99 36.13 -10.73 -8.43
C GLY A 99 34.95 -10.80 -9.43
N ALA A 100 35.29 -10.74 -10.71
CA ALA A 100 34.34 -10.49 -11.80
C ALA A 100 33.22 -11.53 -11.93
N GLU A 101 33.50 -12.81 -11.68
CA GLU A 101 32.50 -13.89 -11.80
C GLU A 101 31.35 -13.70 -10.80
N LYS A 102 31.68 -13.50 -9.52
CA LYS A 102 30.69 -13.27 -8.47
C LYS A 102 29.96 -11.95 -8.68
N THR A 103 30.64 -10.90 -9.14
CA THR A 103 29.98 -9.65 -9.53
C THR A 103 28.94 -9.89 -10.62
N GLN A 104 29.27 -10.69 -11.65
CA GLN A 104 28.34 -10.96 -12.73
C GLN A 104 27.09 -11.71 -12.24
N ILE A 105 27.22 -12.64 -11.30
CA ILE A 105 26.07 -13.33 -10.67
C ILE A 105 25.11 -12.32 -10.03
N VAL A 106 25.64 -11.33 -9.29
CA VAL A 106 24.81 -10.31 -8.63
C VAL A 106 24.14 -9.39 -9.66
N VAL A 107 24.88 -8.94 -10.68
CA VAL A 107 24.34 -8.12 -11.77
C VAL A 107 23.23 -8.86 -12.52
N ASP A 108 23.42 -10.16 -12.81
CA ASP A 108 22.42 -10.97 -13.48
C ASP A 108 21.16 -11.16 -12.62
N ALA A 109 21.30 -11.25 -11.30
CA ALA A 109 20.16 -11.28 -10.40
C ALA A 109 19.38 -9.96 -10.39
N GLN A 110 20.07 -8.81 -10.35
CA GLN A 110 19.42 -7.49 -10.47
C GLN A 110 18.64 -7.37 -11.78
N LYS A 111 19.26 -7.75 -12.91
CA LYS A 111 18.60 -7.75 -14.21
C LYS A 111 17.33 -8.59 -14.22
N LYS A 112 17.40 -9.80 -13.68
CA LYS A 112 16.24 -10.70 -13.63
C LYS A 112 15.15 -10.16 -12.71
N PHE A 113 15.52 -9.65 -11.54
CA PHE A 113 14.57 -9.11 -10.57
C PHE A 113 13.85 -7.86 -11.13
N VAL A 114 14.60 -6.91 -11.69
CA VAL A 114 14.02 -5.73 -12.34
C VAL A 114 13.14 -6.13 -13.53
N LYS A 115 13.60 -7.05 -14.39
CA LYS A 115 12.84 -7.46 -15.58
C LYS A 115 11.53 -8.18 -15.24
N ASN A 116 11.56 -9.04 -14.22
CA ASN A 116 10.46 -9.98 -13.95
C ASN A 116 9.54 -9.54 -12.81
N HIS A 117 9.97 -8.61 -11.96
CA HIS A 117 9.22 -8.09 -10.80
C HIS A 117 9.04 -6.57 -10.89
N ILE A 118 9.83 -5.78 -10.16
CA ILE A 118 9.61 -4.34 -9.98
C ILE A 118 9.46 -3.55 -11.30
N GLY A 119 10.16 -3.91 -12.37
CA GLY A 119 10.04 -3.26 -13.68
C GLY A 119 8.69 -3.44 -14.38
N ARG A 120 7.89 -4.42 -13.95
CA ARG A 120 6.59 -4.73 -14.56
C ARG A 120 5.45 -3.94 -13.95
N TRP A 121 5.45 -3.83 -12.62
CA TRP A 121 4.29 -3.33 -11.86
C TRP A 121 4.52 -1.94 -11.27
N VAL A 122 5.73 -1.63 -10.81
CA VAL A 122 6.04 -0.36 -10.14
C VAL A 122 5.74 0.87 -11.01
N PRO A 123 6.03 0.88 -12.33
CA PRO A 123 5.67 2.04 -13.16
C PRO A 123 4.15 2.32 -13.19
N LEU A 124 3.31 1.28 -13.15
CA LEU A 124 1.86 1.45 -13.08
C LEU A 124 1.43 1.91 -11.69
N PHE A 125 1.98 1.31 -10.64
CA PHE A 125 1.77 1.75 -9.26
C PHE A 125 2.11 3.23 -9.08
N CYS A 126 3.24 3.71 -9.61
CA CYS A 126 3.63 5.11 -9.54
C CYS A 126 2.62 6.05 -10.21
N ARG A 127 2.09 5.68 -11.38
CA ARG A 127 1.03 6.48 -12.04
C ARG A 127 -0.24 6.55 -11.20
N MET A 128 -0.63 5.43 -10.58
CA MET A 128 -1.80 5.34 -9.70
C MET A 128 -1.58 6.16 -8.43
N LEU A 129 -0.40 6.06 -7.81
CA LEU A 129 -0.04 6.82 -6.62
C LEU A 129 -0.01 8.32 -6.91
N ALA A 130 0.62 8.75 -8.00
CA ALA A 130 0.69 10.15 -8.39
C ALA A 130 -0.71 10.75 -8.60
N LYS A 131 -1.62 10.01 -9.23
CA LYS A 131 -3.02 10.41 -9.42
C LYS A 131 -3.80 10.45 -8.10
N LYS A 132 -3.58 9.48 -7.20
CA LYS A 132 -4.28 9.39 -5.91
C LYS A 132 -3.79 10.45 -4.91
N ALA A 133 -2.48 10.69 -4.89
CA ALA A 133 -1.85 11.72 -4.07
C ALA A 133 -2.21 13.12 -4.56
N ASP A 134 -2.28 13.33 -5.88
CA ASP A 134 -2.59 14.59 -6.59
C ASP A 134 -1.55 15.72 -6.38
N SER A 135 -1.00 15.83 -5.18
CA SER A 135 0.04 16.78 -4.77
C SER A 135 0.87 16.23 -3.60
N GLY A 136 1.78 17.04 -3.06
CA GLY A 136 2.50 16.68 -1.84
C GLY A 136 3.60 15.61 -1.98
N PRO A 137 4.19 15.21 -0.84
CA PRO A 137 5.36 14.32 -0.81
C PRO A 137 5.16 12.98 -1.52
N PHE A 138 3.99 12.35 -1.40
CA PHE A 138 3.76 11.04 -2.01
C PHE A 138 3.62 11.09 -3.54
N LYS A 139 3.11 12.20 -4.10
CA LYS A 139 3.18 12.40 -5.55
C LYS A 139 4.63 12.57 -6.00
N LEU A 140 5.44 13.34 -5.28
CA LEU A 140 6.85 13.54 -5.62
C LEU A 140 7.65 12.23 -5.53
N ILE A 141 7.38 11.41 -4.51
CA ILE A 141 7.95 10.07 -4.39
C ILE A 141 7.53 9.19 -5.56
N ALA A 142 6.26 9.24 -5.96
CA ALA A 142 5.75 8.46 -7.10
C ALA A 142 6.45 8.86 -8.42
N ASP A 143 6.53 10.16 -8.70
CA ASP A 143 7.17 10.70 -9.90
C ASP A 143 8.67 10.33 -9.91
N PHE A 144 9.39 10.57 -8.81
CA PHE A 144 10.80 10.21 -8.66
C PHE A 144 11.03 8.71 -8.85
N THR A 145 10.17 7.87 -8.26
CA THR A 145 10.30 6.41 -8.38
C THR A 145 10.05 5.95 -9.81
N ALA A 146 9.12 6.58 -10.54
CA ALA A 146 8.89 6.28 -11.95
C ALA A 146 10.13 6.62 -12.81
N ASP A 147 10.72 7.80 -12.60
CA ASP A 147 11.94 8.22 -13.28
C ASP A 147 13.12 7.29 -12.95
N TRP A 148 13.25 6.90 -11.68
CA TRP A 148 14.27 5.93 -11.26
C TRP A 148 14.07 4.57 -11.92
N MET A 149 12.84 4.07 -12.04
CA MET A 149 12.57 2.80 -12.73
C MET A 149 12.93 2.85 -14.22
N GLU A 150 12.67 3.96 -14.90
CA GLU A 150 13.10 4.16 -16.30
C GLU A 150 14.63 4.17 -16.39
N PHE A 151 15.30 4.91 -15.50
CA PHE A 151 16.75 4.91 -15.42
C PHE A 151 17.32 3.50 -15.17
N GLU A 152 16.78 2.78 -14.20
CA GLU A 152 17.30 1.49 -13.76
C GLU A 152 17.15 0.42 -14.85
N THR A 153 16.01 0.39 -15.53
CA THR A 153 15.78 -0.52 -16.67
C THR A 153 16.73 -0.24 -17.84
N ALA A 154 16.98 1.04 -18.14
CA ALA A 154 17.95 1.45 -19.16
C ALA A 154 19.40 1.11 -18.74
N PHE A 155 19.77 1.42 -17.49
CA PHE A 155 21.09 1.16 -16.92
C PHE A 155 21.44 -0.33 -16.94
N LEU A 156 20.51 -1.18 -16.51
CA LEU A 156 20.67 -2.64 -16.53
C LEU A 156 20.46 -3.26 -17.91
N ASN A 157 20.04 -2.48 -18.90
CA ASN A 157 19.70 -2.92 -20.26
C ASN A 157 18.69 -4.08 -20.25
N VAL A 158 17.56 -3.87 -19.56
CA VAL A 158 16.46 -4.82 -19.46
C VAL A 158 15.17 -4.21 -19.98
N VAL A 159 14.32 -5.04 -20.60
CA VAL A 159 13.00 -4.64 -21.09
C VAL A 159 11.95 -5.48 -20.35
N PRO A 160 11.33 -4.94 -19.29
CA PRO A 160 10.22 -5.58 -18.60
C PRO A 160 8.97 -5.65 -19.49
N GLN A 161 8.05 -6.57 -19.17
CA GLN A 161 6.71 -6.57 -19.75
C GLN A 161 5.76 -5.83 -18.79
N PRO A 162 5.38 -4.58 -19.09
CA PRO A 162 4.64 -3.74 -18.16
C PRO A 162 3.20 -4.22 -18.01
N TYR A 163 2.65 -4.07 -16.80
CA TYR A 163 1.21 -4.18 -16.58
C TYR A 163 0.48 -2.88 -16.97
N THR A 164 -0.79 -3.04 -17.31
CA THR A 164 -1.73 -1.99 -17.69
C THR A 164 -2.84 -1.84 -16.65
N GLU A 165 -3.61 -0.75 -16.68
CA GLU A 165 -4.70 -0.53 -15.72
C GLU A 165 -5.76 -1.64 -15.76
N THR A 166 -5.93 -2.34 -16.89
CA THR A 166 -6.84 -3.50 -16.98
C THR A 166 -6.34 -4.72 -16.19
N ASP A 167 -5.05 -4.75 -15.88
CA ASP A 167 -4.40 -5.83 -15.14
C ASP A 167 -4.44 -5.60 -13.62
N TYR A 168 -4.95 -4.44 -13.19
CA TYR A 168 -5.13 -4.11 -11.78
C TYR A 168 -6.49 -4.63 -11.29
N ARG A 169 -6.48 -5.42 -10.21
CA ARG A 169 -7.71 -5.91 -9.57
C ARG A 169 -7.72 -5.51 -8.10
N PRO A 170 -8.60 -4.57 -7.70
CA PRO A 170 -8.91 -4.45 -6.28
C PRO A 170 -9.51 -5.78 -5.83
N ALA A 171 -9.02 -6.35 -4.73
CA ALA A 171 -9.70 -7.42 -4.00
C ALA A 171 -11.18 -7.05 -3.80
N THR A 172 -12.03 -7.60 -4.66
CA THR A 172 -13.47 -7.56 -4.47
C THR A 172 -13.76 -8.50 -3.31
N PHE A 173 -14.22 -7.94 -2.18
CA PHE A 173 -14.88 -8.75 -1.17
C PHE A 173 -16.13 -9.37 -1.80
N SER A 174 -15.98 -10.58 -2.30
CA SER A 174 -17.11 -11.44 -2.61
C SER A 174 -17.34 -12.24 -1.35
N SER A 175 -18.40 -11.95 -0.59
CA SER A 175 -18.87 -12.90 0.42
C SER A 175 -19.06 -14.23 -0.33
N PRO A 176 -18.39 -15.32 0.07
CA PRO A 176 -18.71 -16.62 -0.48
C PRO A 176 -20.19 -16.86 -0.19
N GLU A 177 -21.00 -17.03 -1.24
CA GLU A 177 -22.43 -17.30 -1.08
C GLU A 177 -22.61 -18.46 -0.11
N GLY A 178 -23.22 -18.18 1.05
CA GLY A 178 -23.56 -19.18 2.05
C GLY A 178 -22.50 -19.53 3.10
N GLN A 179 -21.41 -18.76 3.25
CA GLN A 179 -20.47 -18.96 4.37
C GLN A 179 -20.41 -17.73 5.29
N THR A 180 -21.14 -17.80 6.40
CA THR A 180 -20.96 -16.92 7.55
C THR A 180 -19.68 -17.33 8.26
N TYR A 181 -18.64 -16.49 8.13
CA TYR A 181 -17.46 -16.60 8.98
C TYR A 181 -17.72 -15.80 10.25
N GLU A 182 -18.01 -16.49 11.35
CA GLU A 182 -17.85 -15.90 12.68
C GLU A 182 -16.35 -15.72 12.93
N CYS A 183 -15.85 -14.51 12.73
CA CYS A 183 -14.58 -14.13 13.32
C CYS A 183 -14.79 -14.21 14.84
N GLY A 184 -14.04 -15.06 15.54
CA GLY A 184 -14.13 -15.26 16.99
C GLY A 184 -13.68 -14.04 17.83
N ALA A 185 -13.78 -12.82 17.31
CA ALA A 185 -13.82 -11.64 18.14
C ALA A 185 -15.12 -11.73 18.95
N GLN A 186 -15.01 -11.78 20.27
CA GLN A 186 -16.14 -11.66 21.17
C GLN A 186 -16.73 -10.25 21.00
N ASP A 187 -17.60 -10.07 20.01
CA ASP A 187 -18.39 -8.87 19.82
C ASP A 187 -19.39 -8.77 20.98
N GLN A 188 -19.07 -7.93 21.96
CA GLN A 188 -19.98 -7.63 23.07
C GLN A 188 -21.03 -6.59 22.69
N GLY A 189 -21.19 -6.27 21.40
CA GLY A 189 -22.20 -5.34 20.89
C GLY A 189 -22.04 -3.91 21.40
N ASN A 190 -20.91 -3.57 22.00
CA ASN A 190 -20.64 -2.29 22.66
C ASN A 190 -19.70 -1.38 21.86
N GLU A 191 -19.26 -1.79 20.67
CA GLU A 191 -18.30 -1.03 19.84
C GLU A 191 -18.81 0.37 19.50
N LEU A 192 -20.10 0.51 19.20
CA LEU A 192 -20.71 1.81 18.91
C LEU A 192 -20.66 2.74 20.13
N SER A 193 -20.85 2.19 21.34
CA SER A 193 -20.77 2.96 22.58
C SER A 193 -19.33 3.37 22.92
N MET A 194 -18.34 2.51 22.62
CA MET A 194 -16.93 2.86 22.78
C MET A 194 -16.50 3.96 21.81
N LEU A 195 -16.87 3.83 20.54
CA LEU A 195 -16.58 4.82 19.49
C LEU A 195 -17.20 6.19 19.81
N LEU A 196 -18.46 6.22 20.27
CA LEU A 196 -19.15 7.47 20.63
C LEU A 196 -18.54 8.15 21.86
N ASN A 197 -17.96 7.38 22.78
CA ASN A 197 -17.28 7.90 23.96
C ASN A 197 -15.88 8.44 23.62
N GLU A 198 -15.13 7.75 22.77
CA GLU A 198 -13.79 8.17 22.32
C GLU A 198 -13.81 9.46 21.50
N VAL A 199 -14.83 9.66 20.67
CA VAL A 199 -14.97 10.87 19.84
C VAL A 199 -15.77 11.98 20.52
N GLY A 200 -16.17 11.80 21.79
CA GLY A 200 -16.94 12.76 22.58
C GLY A 200 -18.38 13.02 22.08
N ALA A 201 -18.87 12.21 21.13
CA ALA A 201 -20.17 12.38 20.48
C ALA A 201 -21.36 11.98 21.37
N GLN A 202 -21.12 11.33 22.52
CA GLN A 202 -22.17 10.98 23.47
C GLN A 202 -22.93 12.22 23.97
N SER A 203 -22.22 13.33 24.19
CA SER A 203 -22.81 14.61 24.63
C SER A 203 -23.76 15.24 23.61
N TYR A 204 -23.62 14.93 22.32
CA TYR A 204 -24.50 15.44 21.25
C TYR A 204 -25.81 14.66 21.13
N MET A 205 -25.82 13.39 21.56
CA MET A 205 -27.00 12.53 21.53
C MET A 205 -27.95 12.87 22.69
N ASP A 206 -27.42 13.08 23.90
CA ASP A 206 -28.20 13.45 25.09
C ASP A 206 -28.91 14.81 24.94
N VAL A 207 -28.31 15.75 24.22
CA VAL A 207 -28.92 17.06 23.92
C VAL A 207 -30.08 16.91 22.93
N LYS A 208 -29.92 16.05 21.91
CA LYS A 208 -30.96 15.77 20.91
C LYS A 208 -32.18 15.03 21.46
N GLU A 209 -32.00 14.20 22.48
CA GLU A 209 -33.11 13.51 23.14
C GLU A 209 -33.90 14.45 24.05
N LYS A 210 -33.23 15.35 24.78
CA LYS A 210 -33.90 16.39 25.58
C LYS A 210 -34.69 17.38 24.73
N ASP A 211 -34.17 17.76 23.55
CA ASP A 211 -34.88 18.64 22.62
C ASP A 211 -36.14 17.96 22.02
N LYS A 212 -36.12 16.63 21.85
CA LYS A 212 -37.27 15.85 21.37
C LYS A 212 -38.36 15.63 22.42
N GLU A 213 -37.99 15.47 23.69
CA GLU A 213 -38.96 15.33 24.78
C GLU A 213 -39.69 16.66 25.06
N ALA A 214 -39.00 17.80 24.93
CA ALA A 214 -39.60 19.13 25.11
C ALA A 214 -40.64 19.48 24.04
N ASP A 215 -40.49 18.99 22.81
CA ASP A 215 -41.44 19.22 21.70
C ASP A 215 -42.70 18.33 21.79
N MET A 216 -42.64 17.19 22.50
CA MET A 216 -43.80 16.30 22.67
C MET A 216 -44.77 16.71 23.79
N GLU A 217 -44.33 17.51 24.78
CA GLU A 217 -45.19 17.95 25.89
C GLU A 217 -46.12 19.14 25.57
N GLN A 218 -45.94 19.86 24.45
CA GLN A 218 -46.77 21.04 24.12
C GLN A 218 -47.85 20.84 23.02
N GLY A 219 -48.05 19.62 22.52
CA GLY A 219 -48.91 19.35 21.35
C GLY A 219 -50.10 18.41 21.59
N GLY A 220 -50.97 18.68 22.57
CA GLY A 220 -52.23 17.94 22.73
C GLY A 220 -53.32 18.40 21.72
N PRO A 221 -54.02 17.50 20.99
CA PRO A 221 -54.96 17.91 19.95
C PRO A 221 -56.34 18.29 20.52
N ALA A 222 -56.85 19.44 20.09
CA ALA A 222 -58.27 19.78 20.19
C ALA A 222 -59.04 19.12 19.04
N GLY A 223 -60.08 18.35 19.35
CA GLY A 223 -60.96 17.71 18.37
C GLY A 223 -62.39 17.59 18.89
N ASN A 224 -63.29 18.36 18.28
CA ASN A 224 -64.74 18.32 18.47
C ASN A 224 -65.36 17.04 17.89
N ALA A 225 -66.26 16.40 18.65
CA ALA A 225 -67.63 16.02 18.29
C ALA A 225 -68.27 15.27 19.47
#